data_AF-A0A4R6JBK6-F1
#
_entry.id   AF-A0A4R6JBK6-F1
#
_cell.length_a   1.000
_cell.length_b   1.000
_cell.length_c   1.000
_cell.angle_alpha   90.00
_cell.angle_beta   90.00
_cell.angle_gamma   90.00
#
_symmetry.space_group_name_H-M   'P 1'
#
loop_
_entity.id
_entity.type
_entity.pdbx_description
1 polymer ?
#
loop_
_entity_poly.entity_id
_entity_poly.type
_entity_poly.pdbx_seq_one_letter_code
_entity_poly.pdbx_strand_id
1 'polypeptide(L)'
;MNRRLTLVTAVVLGLSACTTQAPAPVAAPVPSPTPEHHHSAGPVPSGAPTGVIVVHAADPLRDTLTQLVPKFEEAFPGTRVTVEYGAGVEHAQHILHGMPVDVFLSADEAATGLVTAAHDRDAPVVVARNPNADETTRLAGQYTAIRPTTGANTVGADAFVTFLSSALARHIFADAGLAPA
;
A
#
# COMPACT_ATOMS: atom_id res chain seq x y z
N MET A 1 41.69 23.36 -9.00
CA MET A 1 42.53 22.88 -10.12
C MET A 1 41.63 22.25 -11.16
N ASN A 2 41.53 22.85 -12.33
CA ASN A 2 40.60 22.40 -13.38
C ASN A 2 41.33 21.42 -14.30
N ARG A 3 40.72 20.28 -14.63
CA ARG A 3 41.11 19.47 -15.79
C ARG A 3 39.95 19.42 -16.79
N ARG A 4 40.28 19.68 -18.05
CA ARG A 4 39.38 19.95 -19.17
C ARG A 4 39.43 18.80 -20.18
N LEU A 5 38.29 18.56 -20.84
CA LEU A 5 38.13 17.97 -22.18
C LEU A 5 38.66 16.50 -22.34
N THR A 6 38.13 15.66 -23.23
CA THR A 6 37.86 15.91 -24.66
C THR A 6 36.61 15.17 -25.18
N LEU A 7 36.11 15.65 -26.32
CA LEU A 7 34.86 15.30 -27.00
C LEU A 7 35.13 14.51 -28.30
N VAL A 8 34.27 13.54 -28.62
CA VAL A 8 34.30 12.71 -29.85
C VAL A 8 32.86 12.50 -30.35
N THR A 9 32.65 12.29 -31.66
CA THR A 9 31.39 12.71 -32.33
C THR A 9 30.76 11.68 -33.29
N ALA A 10 29.43 11.50 -33.16
CA ALA A 10 28.45 10.98 -34.14
C ALA A 10 28.48 9.49 -34.56
N VAL A 11 27.31 8.93 -34.92
CA VAL A 11 26.91 8.61 -36.31
C VAL A 11 25.40 8.37 -36.43
N VAL A 12 24.90 8.73 -37.61
CA VAL A 12 23.54 9.07 -38.04
C VAL A 12 22.86 7.93 -38.87
N LEU A 13 21.51 7.96 -38.92
CA LEU A 13 20.58 7.38 -39.94
C LEU A 13 20.30 5.86 -40.07
N GLY A 14 19.00 5.57 -40.30
CA GLY A 14 18.47 4.34 -40.89
C GLY A 14 16.96 4.44 -41.15
N LEU A 15 16.55 4.83 -42.37
CA LEU A 15 15.15 4.79 -42.84
C LEU A 15 14.85 3.44 -43.51
N SER A 16 13.60 2.96 -43.38
CA SER A 16 12.99 1.97 -44.29
C SER A 16 11.52 2.32 -44.51
N ALA A 17 11.01 2.12 -45.73
CA ALA A 17 9.71 2.64 -46.18
C ALA A 17 8.97 1.67 -47.12
N CYS A 18 7.66 1.92 -47.32
CA CYS A 18 6.73 1.28 -48.27
C CYS A 18 6.35 -0.19 -47.92
N THR A 19 5.12 -0.67 -48.17
CA THR A 19 4.29 -0.62 -49.40
C THR A 19 2.82 -0.96 -49.04
N THR A 20 1.79 -0.14 -49.35
CA THR A 20 0.94 -0.04 -50.58
C THR A 20 -0.38 -0.85 -50.53
N GLN A 21 -1.45 -0.26 -51.13
CA GLN A 21 -2.67 -0.85 -51.74
C GLN A 21 -4.04 -0.53 -51.07
N ALA A 22 -4.97 0.00 -51.89
CA ALA A 22 -6.39 0.32 -51.62
C ALA A 22 -7.33 -0.69 -52.35
N PRO A 23 -8.69 -0.62 -52.37
CA PRO A 23 -9.63 0.38 -51.81
C PRO A 23 -10.86 -0.20 -51.03
N ALA A 24 -11.79 0.66 -50.58
CA ALA A 24 -13.10 0.27 -50.02
C ALA A 24 -14.12 -0.11 -51.12
N PRO A 25 -15.19 -0.89 -50.81
CA PRO A 25 -16.50 -0.24 -50.58
C PRO A 25 -17.52 -0.94 -49.62
N VAL A 26 -18.51 -0.15 -49.17
CA VAL A 26 -19.90 -0.51 -48.77
C VAL A 26 -20.17 -1.41 -47.53
N ALA A 27 -20.53 -0.70 -46.45
CA ALA A 27 -21.61 -0.93 -45.46
C ALA A 27 -22.24 -2.33 -45.18
N ALA A 28 -22.16 -2.72 -43.91
CA ALA A 28 -23.21 -3.43 -43.15
C ALA A 28 -23.13 -2.99 -41.66
N PRO A 29 -24.20 -3.06 -40.85
CA PRO A 29 -24.27 -2.35 -39.56
C PRO A 29 -23.52 -3.06 -38.43
N VAL A 30 -22.78 -2.29 -37.64
CA VAL A 30 -22.17 -2.74 -36.37
C VAL A 30 -23.19 -2.52 -35.23
N PRO A 31 -23.43 -3.49 -34.33
CA PRO A 31 -24.28 -3.26 -33.17
C PRO A 31 -23.65 -2.23 -32.21
N SER A 32 -24.49 -1.41 -31.59
CA SER A 32 -24.09 -0.33 -30.68
C SER A 32 -23.23 -0.82 -29.50
N PRO A 33 -22.24 -0.04 -29.04
CA PRO A 33 -21.53 -0.36 -27.80
C PRO A 33 -22.46 -0.18 -26.60
N THR A 34 -22.63 -1.23 -25.80
CA THR A 34 -23.13 -1.09 -24.42
C THR A 34 -22.12 -0.26 -23.64
N PRO A 35 -22.53 0.77 -22.87
CA PRO A 35 -21.62 1.49 -21.98
C PRO A 35 -21.32 0.62 -20.76
N GLU A 36 -20.38 -0.32 -20.90
CA GLU A 36 -19.77 -1.02 -19.78
C GLU A 36 -19.19 0.02 -18.82
N HIS A 37 -19.71 0.04 -17.59
CA HIS A 37 -19.33 1.02 -16.59
C HIS A 37 -17.84 0.90 -16.27
N HIS A 38 -17.05 1.85 -16.79
CA HIS A 38 -15.74 2.17 -16.21
C HIS A 38 -15.97 2.49 -14.74
N HIS A 39 -15.69 1.51 -13.90
CA HIS A 39 -15.39 1.78 -12.50
C HIS A 39 -14.14 2.63 -12.54
N SER A 40 -14.27 3.90 -12.15
CA SER A 40 -13.12 4.76 -11.88
C SER A 40 -12.32 4.13 -10.75
N ALA A 41 -11.38 3.27 -11.10
CA ALA A 41 -10.24 3.00 -10.25
C ALA A 41 -9.64 4.38 -9.92
N GLY A 42 -9.63 4.73 -8.63
CA GLY A 42 -8.93 5.92 -8.16
C GLY A 42 -7.46 5.86 -8.57
N PRO A 43 -6.72 6.98 -8.48
CA PRO A 43 -5.32 7.00 -8.88
C PRO A 43 -4.51 5.98 -8.06
N VAL A 44 -4.25 4.80 -8.64
CA VAL A 44 -3.26 3.88 -8.08
C VAL A 44 -1.91 4.59 -8.17
N PRO A 45 -1.16 4.74 -7.05
CA PRO A 45 0.10 5.44 -7.07
C PRO A 45 1.07 4.75 -8.04
N SER A 46 1.38 5.44 -9.14
CA SER A 46 2.19 4.92 -10.24
C SER A 46 3.68 4.92 -9.89
N GLY A 47 4.11 3.93 -9.11
CA GLY A 47 5.51 3.70 -8.79
C GLY A 47 5.69 2.47 -7.91
N ALA A 48 6.86 1.82 -8.00
CA ALA A 48 7.24 0.85 -6.98
C ALA A 48 7.48 1.58 -5.65
N PRO A 49 7.05 1.03 -4.50
CA PRO A 49 7.40 1.59 -3.20
C PRO A 49 8.91 1.60 -3.03
N THR A 50 9.41 2.63 -2.34
CA THR A 50 10.82 2.81 -1.99
C THR A 50 10.93 3.62 -0.70
N GLY A 51 12.12 3.69 -0.11
CA GLY A 51 12.38 4.47 1.10
C GLY A 51 11.94 3.76 2.38
N VAL A 52 11.81 4.51 3.47
CA VAL A 52 11.36 3.97 4.76
C VAL A 52 9.84 4.13 4.89
N ILE A 53 9.17 3.11 5.41
CA ILE A 53 7.77 3.12 5.83
C ILE A 53 7.75 3.01 7.35
N VAL A 54 7.22 4.03 8.02
CA VAL A 54 7.07 4.07 9.48
C VAL A 54 5.71 3.47 9.87
N VAL A 55 5.75 2.37 10.61
CA VAL A 55 4.55 1.62 11.02
C VAL A 55 4.45 1.64 12.54
N HIS A 56 3.31 2.08 13.08
CA HIS A 56 3.00 1.95 14.51
C HIS A 56 1.96 0.83 14.68
N ALA A 57 2.32 -0.23 15.38
CA ALA A 57 1.55 -1.46 15.46
C ALA A 57 1.22 -1.87 16.90
N ALA A 58 0.04 -2.48 17.09
CA ALA A 58 -0.33 -3.10 18.36
C ALA A 58 0.59 -4.29 18.68
N ASP A 59 1.03 -4.40 19.93
CA ASP A 59 1.93 -5.48 20.41
C ASP A 59 1.57 -6.91 19.98
N PRO A 60 0.29 -7.36 19.98
CA PRO A 60 -0.08 -8.73 19.57
C PRO A 60 0.30 -9.08 18.13
N LEU A 61 0.57 -8.09 17.27
CA LEU A 61 0.97 -8.31 15.88
C LEU A 61 2.48 -8.53 15.69
N ARG A 62 3.29 -8.41 16.75
CA ARG A 62 4.75 -8.47 16.72
C ARG A 62 5.29 -9.73 16.05
N ASP A 63 4.79 -10.89 16.42
CA ASP A 63 5.28 -12.17 15.89
C ASP A 63 4.88 -12.37 14.41
N THR A 64 3.75 -11.80 14.00
CA THR A 64 3.30 -11.84 12.59
C THR A 64 4.09 -10.84 11.75
N LEU A 65 4.20 -9.58 12.18
CA LEU A 65 4.90 -8.53 11.45
C LEU A 65 6.41 -8.80 11.33
N THR A 66 7.02 -9.45 12.32
CA THR A 66 8.43 -9.92 12.25
C THR A 66 8.65 -10.93 11.10
N GLN A 67 7.62 -11.68 10.70
CA GLN A 67 7.67 -12.59 9.54
C GLN A 67 7.25 -11.92 8.23
N LEU A 68 6.33 -10.94 8.29
CA LEU A 68 5.78 -10.26 7.12
C LEU A 68 6.68 -9.16 6.56
N VAL A 69 7.33 -8.37 7.42
CA VAL A 69 8.21 -7.27 7.01
C VAL A 69 9.34 -7.74 6.10
N PRO A 70 10.13 -8.77 6.44
CA PRO A 70 11.20 -9.24 5.55
C PRO A 70 10.69 -9.70 4.17
N LYS A 71 9.50 -10.31 4.13
CA LYS A 71 8.88 -10.79 2.89
C LYS A 71 8.36 -9.64 2.01
N PHE A 72 7.92 -8.55 2.63
CA PHE A 72 7.59 -7.32 1.92
C PHE A 72 8.85 -6.63 1.37
N GLU A 73 9.91 -6.50 2.18
CA GLU A 73 11.18 -5.90 1.74
C GLU A 73 11.86 -6.70 0.61
N GLU A 74 11.77 -8.03 0.64
CA GLU A 74 12.21 -8.92 -0.44
C GLU A 74 11.42 -8.70 -1.73
N ALA A 75 10.10 -8.53 -1.64
CA ALA A 75 9.22 -8.26 -2.79
C ALA A 75 9.39 -6.84 -3.36
N PHE A 76 9.87 -5.88 -2.55
CA PHE A 76 10.02 -4.48 -2.92
C PHE A 76 11.43 -3.92 -2.62
N PRO A 77 12.46 -4.32 -3.41
CA PRO A 77 13.83 -3.86 -3.23
C PRO A 77 13.95 -2.34 -3.21
N GLY A 78 14.68 -1.81 -2.21
CA GLY A 78 14.82 -0.37 -1.99
C GLY A 78 13.77 0.22 -1.03
N THR A 79 12.86 -0.61 -0.50
CA THR A 79 11.98 -0.25 0.63
C THR A 79 12.53 -0.82 1.94
N ARG A 80 12.21 -0.15 3.06
CA ARG A 80 12.40 -0.65 4.43
C ARG A 80 11.17 -0.35 5.27
N VAL A 81 10.76 -1.28 6.13
CA VAL A 81 9.67 -1.07 7.09
C VAL A 81 10.25 -0.99 8.50
N THR A 82 10.05 0.13 9.18
CA THR A 82 10.40 0.30 10.59
C THR A 82 9.13 0.22 11.42
N VAL A 83 9.01 -0.79 12.27
CA VAL A 83 7.82 -1.01 13.11
C VAL A 83 8.11 -0.61 14.56
N GLU A 84 7.36 0.37 15.07
CA GLU A 84 7.24 0.64 16.49
C GLU A 84 6.03 -0.12 17.05
N TYR A 85 6.23 -0.83 18.16
CA TYR A 85 5.22 -1.68 18.77
C TYR A 85 4.82 -1.14 20.14
N GLY A 86 3.53 -1.14 20.46
CA GLY A 86 3.03 -0.67 21.74
C GLY A 86 1.50 -0.70 21.85
N ALA A 87 0.97 0.05 22.81
CA ALA A 87 -0.47 0.20 22.99
C ALA A 87 -1.09 1.12 21.92
N GLY A 88 -2.21 0.73 21.34
CA GLY A 88 -2.89 1.50 20.28
C GLY A 88 -3.26 2.93 20.70
N VAL A 89 -3.63 3.14 21.97
CA VAL A 89 -3.98 4.46 22.51
C VAL A 89 -2.77 5.41 22.59
N GLU A 90 -1.60 4.90 22.97
CA GLU A 90 -0.36 5.68 23.05
C GLU A 90 0.08 6.12 21.65
N HIS A 91 0.10 5.17 20.70
CA HIS A 91 0.38 5.45 19.30
C HIS A 91 -0.60 6.44 18.68
N ALA A 92 -1.90 6.31 18.97
CA ALA A 92 -2.89 7.28 18.53
C ALA A 92 -2.63 8.68 19.11
N GLN A 93 -2.25 8.80 20.38
CA GLN A 93 -1.86 10.09 20.97
C GLN A 93 -0.62 10.67 20.27
N HIS A 94 0.39 9.88 19.95
CA HIS A 94 1.56 10.36 19.20
C HIS A 94 1.19 10.86 17.80
N ILE A 95 0.35 10.12 17.06
CA ILE A 95 -0.12 10.52 15.72
C ILE A 95 -0.93 11.82 15.79
N LEU A 96 -1.83 11.96 16.78
CA LEU A 96 -2.63 13.18 17.00
C LEU A 96 -1.77 14.41 17.35
N HIS A 97 -0.57 14.22 17.92
CA HIS A 97 0.41 15.28 18.14
C HIS A 97 1.33 15.52 16.92
N GLY A 98 1.03 14.93 15.76
CA GLY A 98 1.76 15.14 14.51
C GLY A 98 2.98 14.26 14.32
N MET A 99 3.12 13.14 15.04
CA MET A 99 4.16 12.16 14.76
C MET A 99 3.98 11.60 13.33
N PRO A 100 5.04 11.59 12.48
CA PRO A 100 4.95 11.11 11.11
C PRO A 100 4.88 9.59 11.09
N VAL A 101 3.70 9.05 10.76
CA VAL A 101 3.43 7.61 10.72
C VAL A 101 2.73 7.29 9.40
N ASP A 102 3.33 6.40 8.61
CA ASP A 102 2.81 6.03 7.29
C ASP A 102 1.68 5.00 7.40
N VAL A 103 1.75 4.09 8.38
CA VAL A 103 0.69 3.11 8.67
C VAL A 103 0.50 2.96 10.18
N PHE A 104 -0.73 3.13 10.65
CA PHE A 104 -1.14 2.78 12.02
C PHE A 104 -1.98 1.51 12.00
N LEU A 105 -1.61 0.51 12.80
CA LEU A 105 -2.22 -0.82 12.76
C LEU A 105 -2.63 -1.28 14.17
N SER A 106 -3.94 -1.23 14.45
CA SER A 106 -4.50 -1.34 15.80
C SER A 106 -5.70 -2.28 15.89
N ALA A 107 -5.89 -2.90 17.06
CA ALA A 107 -7.13 -3.57 17.46
C ALA A 107 -7.91 -2.83 18.56
N ASP A 108 -7.56 -1.57 18.82
CA ASP A 108 -8.37 -0.68 19.66
C ASP A 108 -9.25 0.19 18.74
N GLU A 109 -10.57 -0.03 18.77
CA GLU A 109 -11.53 0.70 17.93
C GLU A 109 -11.59 2.19 18.26
N ALA A 110 -11.38 2.57 19.53
CA ALA A 110 -11.40 3.97 19.94
C ALA A 110 -10.14 4.70 19.45
N ALA A 111 -8.96 4.08 19.58
CA ALA A 111 -7.73 4.60 19.01
C ALA A 111 -7.79 4.71 17.47
N THR A 112 -8.34 3.68 16.82
CA THR A 112 -8.58 3.64 15.36
C THR A 112 -9.52 4.77 14.94
N GLY A 113 -10.65 4.94 15.64
CA GLY A 113 -11.61 6.01 15.39
C GLY A 113 -11.05 7.41 15.61
N LEU A 114 -10.23 7.61 16.65
CA LEU A 114 -9.56 8.88 16.91
C LEU A 114 -8.57 9.28 15.79
N VAL A 115 -7.71 8.35 15.36
CA VAL A 115 -6.76 8.62 14.27
C VAL A 115 -7.49 8.86 12.94
N THR A 116 -8.54 8.07 12.65
CA THR A 116 -9.37 8.26 11.44
C THR A 116 -10.07 9.62 11.46
N ALA A 117 -10.65 10.03 12.59
CA ALA A 117 -11.37 11.31 12.70
C ALA A 117 -10.47 12.55 12.53
N ALA A 118 -9.18 12.44 12.84
CA ALA A 118 -8.24 13.57 12.80
C ALA A 118 -7.32 13.58 11.57
N HIS A 119 -6.93 12.40 11.08
CA HIS A 119 -5.80 12.24 10.16
C HIS A 119 -6.02 11.22 9.04
N ASP A 120 -7.25 10.79 8.73
CA ASP A 120 -7.44 9.80 7.67
C ASP A 120 -7.04 10.31 6.27
N ARG A 121 -6.30 9.49 5.51
CA ARG A 121 -6.05 9.69 4.08
C ARG A 121 -7.02 8.89 3.22
N ASP A 122 -7.34 7.67 3.65
CA ASP A 122 -8.06 6.68 2.88
C ASP A 122 -8.75 5.69 3.83
N ALA A 123 -9.96 5.24 3.48
CA ALA A 123 -10.77 4.33 4.29
C ALA A 123 -9.95 3.22 5.02
N PRO A 124 -10.14 3.06 6.35
CA PRO A 124 -9.45 2.05 7.14
C PRO A 124 -9.67 0.62 6.61
N VAL A 125 -8.62 -0.19 6.64
CA VAL A 125 -8.60 -1.54 6.06
C VAL A 125 -8.39 -2.59 7.17
N VAL A 126 -9.37 -3.45 7.39
CA VAL A 126 -9.20 -4.64 8.24
C VAL A 126 -8.23 -5.60 7.54
N VAL A 127 -7.18 -6.04 8.23
CA VAL A 127 -6.17 -6.98 7.67
C VAL A 127 -6.21 -8.37 8.32
N ALA A 128 -6.63 -8.42 9.59
CA ALA A 128 -6.78 -9.65 10.36
C ALA A 128 -7.88 -9.50 11.41
N ARG A 129 -8.32 -10.60 11.99
CA ARG A 129 -9.37 -10.68 13.00
C ARG A 129 -8.92 -11.60 14.14
N ASN A 130 -9.22 -11.23 15.38
CA ASN A 130 -8.99 -12.12 16.53
C ASN A 130 -10.25 -12.98 16.74
N PRO A 131 -10.23 -14.29 16.43
CA PRO A 131 -11.40 -15.15 16.60
C PRO A 131 -11.75 -15.40 18.08
N ASN A 132 -10.84 -15.06 19.01
CA ASN A 132 -11.01 -15.19 20.45
C ASN A 132 -11.32 -13.85 21.13
N ALA A 133 -11.77 -12.84 20.37
CA ALA A 133 -12.11 -11.54 20.94
C ALA A 133 -13.38 -11.62 21.81
N ASP A 134 -13.28 -11.01 22.99
CA ASP A 134 -14.39 -10.80 23.92
C ASP A 134 -14.61 -9.29 24.04
N GLU A 135 -15.83 -8.83 23.75
CA GLU A 135 -16.24 -7.42 23.84
C GLU A 135 -15.93 -6.82 25.23
N THR A 136 -15.98 -7.65 26.29
CA THR A 136 -15.64 -7.29 27.67
C THR A 136 -14.18 -6.81 27.82
N THR A 137 -13.28 -7.27 26.95
CA THR A 137 -11.85 -6.94 26.99
C THR A 137 -11.51 -5.67 26.17
N ARG A 138 -12.46 -5.13 25.40
CA ARG A 138 -12.27 -4.00 24.46
C ARG A 138 -11.22 -4.20 23.36
N LEU A 139 -10.65 -5.40 23.25
CA LEU A 139 -9.91 -5.81 22.06
C LEU A 139 -10.94 -6.02 20.96
N ALA A 140 -10.89 -5.18 19.92
CA ALA A 140 -11.71 -5.39 18.74
C ALA A 140 -11.47 -6.80 18.20
N GLY A 141 -12.51 -7.41 17.63
CA GLY A 141 -12.36 -8.63 16.85
C GLY A 141 -11.53 -8.45 15.58
N GLN A 142 -10.93 -7.29 15.34
CA GLN A 142 -10.36 -6.83 14.07
C GLN A 142 -9.08 -6.01 14.31
N TYR A 143 -8.03 -6.30 13.54
CA TYR A 143 -6.85 -5.46 13.39
C TYR A 143 -7.02 -4.62 12.13
N THR A 144 -7.02 -3.30 12.30
CA THR A 144 -7.34 -2.32 11.25
C THR A 144 -6.13 -1.46 10.95
N ALA A 145 -5.75 -1.39 9.68
CA ALA A 145 -4.73 -0.51 9.14
C ALA A 145 -5.36 0.83 8.71
N ILE A 146 -4.82 1.93 9.23
CA ILE A 146 -5.06 3.30 8.79
C ILE A 146 -3.78 3.81 8.12
N ARG A 147 -3.92 4.73 7.15
CA ARG A 147 -2.81 5.43 6.50
C ARG A 147 -2.89 6.91 6.87
N PRO A 148 -2.27 7.36 7.98
CA PRO A 148 -2.42 8.73 8.44
C PRO A 148 -1.85 9.76 7.46
N THR A 149 -2.48 10.92 7.39
CA THR A 149 -1.99 12.11 6.66
C THR A 149 -0.70 12.71 7.25
N THR A 150 -0.26 12.25 8.43
CA THR A 150 1.05 12.61 9.00
C THR A 150 2.20 11.83 8.34
N GLY A 151 1.91 10.70 7.69
CA GLY A 151 2.87 9.92 6.92
C GLY A 151 3.24 10.58 5.59
N ALA A 152 4.52 10.51 5.22
CA ALA A 152 5.04 11.08 3.98
C ALA A 152 5.17 10.05 2.85
N ASN A 153 5.30 8.76 3.18
CA ASN A 153 5.50 7.69 2.21
C ASN A 153 4.18 7.01 1.82
N THR A 154 3.30 7.76 1.15
CA THR A 154 1.97 7.28 0.75
C THR A 154 2.02 6.05 -0.16
N VAL A 155 2.95 6.02 -1.12
CA VAL A 155 3.16 4.87 -2.03
C VAL A 155 3.59 3.63 -1.24
N GLY A 156 4.51 3.79 -0.29
CA GLY A 156 4.93 2.72 0.61
C GLY A 156 3.79 2.22 1.49
N ALA A 157 3.03 3.14 2.10
CA ALA A 157 1.87 2.81 2.93
C ALA A 157 0.80 2.01 2.16
N ASP A 158 0.47 2.44 0.93
CA ASP A 158 -0.51 1.77 0.07
C ASP A 158 -0.02 0.36 -0.32
N ALA A 159 1.25 0.23 -0.71
CA ALA A 159 1.84 -1.07 -1.03
C ALA A 159 1.88 -2.00 0.19
N PHE A 160 2.24 -1.50 1.38
CA PHE A 160 2.33 -2.31 2.59
C PHE A 160 0.96 -2.79 3.06
N VAL A 161 -0.06 -1.92 3.12
CA VAL A 161 -1.42 -2.35 3.50
C VAL A 161 -2.01 -3.30 2.45
N THR A 162 -1.73 -3.10 1.15
CA THR A 162 -2.11 -4.06 0.09
C THR A 162 -1.43 -5.42 0.31
N PHE A 163 -0.15 -5.44 0.69
CA PHE A 163 0.59 -6.65 0.99
C PHE A 163 0.04 -7.40 2.21
N LEU A 164 -0.39 -6.70 3.27
CA LEU A 164 -1.03 -7.31 4.44
C LEU A 164 -2.34 -8.06 4.10
N SER A 165 -3.01 -7.70 3.00
CA SER A 165 -4.19 -8.41 2.49
C SER A 165 -3.86 -9.56 1.51
N SER A 166 -2.59 -9.76 1.16
CA SER A 166 -2.15 -10.79 0.21
C SER A 166 -2.43 -12.21 0.72
N ALA A 167 -2.48 -13.20 -0.19
CA ALA A 167 -2.66 -14.60 0.21
C ALA A 167 -1.54 -15.11 1.14
N LEU A 168 -0.31 -14.63 0.95
CA LEU A 168 0.84 -14.92 1.82
C LEU A 168 0.63 -14.33 3.22
N ALA A 169 0.22 -13.06 3.32
CA ALA A 169 -0.01 -12.44 4.61
C ALA A 169 -1.17 -13.09 5.36
N ARG A 170 -2.27 -13.40 4.66
CA ARG A 170 -3.43 -14.12 5.21
C ARG A 170 -3.09 -15.52 5.73
N HIS A 171 -2.15 -16.23 5.11
CA HIS A 171 -1.63 -17.51 5.63
C HIS A 171 -0.86 -17.33 6.94
N ILE A 172 0.05 -16.35 7.01
CA ILE A 172 0.86 -16.11 8.21
C ILE A 172 -0.01 -15.58 9.37
N PHE A 173 -1.04 -14.79 9.10
CA PHE A 173 -2.05 -14.43 10.10
C PHE A 173 -2.79 -15.67 10.62
N ALA A 174 -3.21 -16.58 9.74
CA ALA A 174 -3.88 -17.82 10.13
C ALA A 174 -2.99 -18.73 11.00
N ASP A 175 -1.70 -18.86 10.66
CA ASP A 175 -0.72 -19.63 11.44
C ASP A 175 -0.48 -19.00 12.83
N ALA A 176 -0.63 -17.67 12.96
CA ALA A 176 -0.62 -16.95 14.23
C ALA A 176 -1.97 -17.00 14.99
N GLY A 177 -2.95 -17.79 14.52
CA GLY A 177 -4.27 -17.92 15.15
C GLY A 177 -5.22 -16.74 14.90
N LEU A 178 -4.87 -15.84 13.97
CA LEU A 178 -5.72 -14.72 13.56
C LEU A 178 -6.50 -15.09 12.28
N ALA A 179 -7.81 -14.91 12.30
CA ALA A 179 -8.61 -15.12 11.10
C ALA A 179 -8.30 -14.00 10.09
N PRO A 180 -7.92 -14.30 8.83
CA PRO A 180 -7.63 -13.26 7.84
C PRO A 180 -8.87 -12.42 7.51
N ALA A 181 -8.64 -11.20 6.99
CA ALA A 181 -9.69 -10.30 6.51
C ALA A 181 -10.53 -10.90 5.36
#